data_AF-A0A914SY81-F1
#
_entry.id   AF-A0A914SY81-F1
#
_cell.length_a   1.000
_cell.length_b   1.000
_cell.length_c   1.000
_cell.angle_alpha   90.00
_cell.angle_beta   90.00
_cell.angle_gamma   90.00
#
_symmetry.space_group_name_H-M   'P 1'
#
loop_
_entity.id
_entity.type
_entity.pdbx_description
1 polymer ?
#
loop_
_entity_poly.entity_id
_entity_poly.type
_entity_poly.pdbx_seq_one_letter_code
_entity_poly.pdbx_strand_id
1 'polypeptide(L)'
;GVQPEGLKCHEANIDFEVRFMVDTNLVGCGWVELPPKKYRVYNDYARTTLCQIEVSIDVNDLIVHSPEAEWGKVAPLRTLSFDIECAGRPGIFPEASEDPIIQIANMVKLEGSTEPFIRNCFVVGTCAHVVGSDIIQCKDEKELLTVSFF
;
A
#
# COMPACT_ATOMS: atom_id res chain seq x y z
N GLY A 1 19.14 -37.58 46.11
CA GLY A 1 18.57 -36.23 46.00
C GLY A 1 18.51 -35.88 44.54
N VAL A 2 17.30 -35.71 44.00
CA VAL A 2 17.09 -35.31 42.60
C VAL A 2 17.55 -33.86 42.47
N GLN A 3 18.50 -33.57 41.58
CA GLN A 3 18.87 -32.18 41.28
C GLN A 3 17.69 -31.47 40.59
N PRO A 4 17.42 -30.19 40.89
CA PRO A 4 16.36 -29.48 40.20
C PRO A 4 16.75 -29.29 38.74
N GLU A 5 15.88 -29.72 37.83
CA GLU A 5 16.00 -29.40 36.40
C GLU A 5 16.02 -27.86 36.29
N GLY A 6 17.19 -27.32 35.93
CA GLY A 6 17.37 -25.89 35.74
C GLY A 6 16.43 -25.38 34.66
N LEU A 7 15.66 -24.34 34.99
CA LEU A 7 14.77 -23.64 34.06
C LEU A 7 15.53 -23.28 32.78
N LYS A 8 15.04 -23.77 31.64
CA LYS A 8 15.57 -23.40 30.32
C LYS A 8 15.01 -22.03 29.95
N CYS A 9 15.79 -20.99 30.19
CA CYS A 9 15.44 -19.64 29.79
C CYS A 9 15.66 -19.53 28.28
N HIS A 10 14.58 -19.29 27.52
CA HIS A 10 14.66 -18.99 26.10
C HIS A 10 14.72 -17.47 25.95
N GLU A 11 15.87 -16.94 25.54
CA GLU A 11 16.03 -15.50 25.31
C GLU A 11 15.28 -15.09 24.05
N ALA A 12 14.49 -14.01 24.18
CA ALA A 12 13.78 -13.24 23.16
C ALA A 12 12.60 -13.92 22.44
N ASN A 13 11.39 -13.73 23.00
CA ASN A 13 10.13 -13.81 22.26
C ASN A 13 9.93 -12.51 21.45
N ILE A 14 10.71 -12.35 20.38
CA ILE A 14 10.67 -11.18 19.48
C ILE A 14 10.09 -11.63 18.14
N ASP A 15 9.21 -10.81 17.57
CA ASP A 15 8.65 -11.04 16.24
C ASP A 15 9.75 -11.16 15.18
N PHE A 16 9.55 -12.06 14.22
CA PHE A 16 10.57 -12.38 13.21
C PHE A 16 11.01 -11.14 12.42
N GLU A 17 10.07 -10.27 12.09
CA GLU A 17 10.30 -9.02 11.35
C GLU A 17 11.16 -8.05 12.17
N VAL A 18 10.88 -7.93 13.47
CA VAL A 18 11.67 -7.08 14.38
C VAL A 18 13.08 -7.65 14.53
N ARG A 19 13.22 -8.98 14.68
CA ARG A 19 14.53 -9.63 14.72
C ARG A 19 15.33 -9.39 13.43
N PHE A 20 14.69 -9.55 12.27
CA PHE A 20 15.30 -9.28 10.97
C PHE A 20 15.78 -7.83 10.85
N MET A 21 14.96 -6.86 11.25
CA MET A 21 15.32 -5.45 11.26
C MET A 21 16.53 -5.18 12.16
N VAL A 22 16.55 -5.76 13.36
CA VAL A 22 17.69 -5.62 14.30
C VAL A 22 18.95 -6.30 13.76
N ASP A 23 18.85 -7.50 13.18
CA ASP A 23 20.00 -8.23 12.61
C ASP A 23 20.66 -7.51 11.43
N THR A 24 19.85 -6.83 10.62
CA THR A 24 20.30 -6.14 9.41
C THR A 24 20.58 -4.65 9.63
N ASN A 25 20.31 -4.12 10.83
CA ASN A 25 20.23 -2.69 11.14
C ASN A 25 19.24 -1.92 10.24
N LEU A 26 18.23 -2.60 9.69
CA LEU A 26 17.18 -1.97 8.90
C LEU A 26 16.19 -1.25 9.82
N VAL A 27 15.97 0.02 9.53
CA VAL A 27 14.96 0.85 10.20
C VAL A 27 13.73 1.04 9.32
N GLY A 28 12.61 1.44 9.92
CA GLY A 28 11.39 1.78 9.18
C GLY A 28 11.64 2.89 8.16
N CYS A 29 11.12 2.71 6.94
CA CYS A 29 11.32 3.63 5.81
C CYS A 29 12.80 3.87 5.43
N GLY A 30 13.70 2.97 5.79
CA GLY A 30 15.12 3.02 5.39
C GLY A 30 15.34 2.67 3.91
N TRP A 31 16.48 3.10 3.38
CA TRP A 31 16.90 2.75 2.03
C TRP A 31 17.72 1.46 2.03
N VAL A 32 17.48 0.64 1.01
CA VAL A 32 18.23 -0.58 0.76
C VAL A 32 18.78 -0.58 -0.66
N GLU A 33 19.90 -1.24 -0.86
CA GLU A 33 20.54 -1.41 -2.15
C GLU A 33 20.78 -2.89 -2.44
N LEU A 34 20.49 -3.26 -3.68
CA LEU A 34 20.69 -4.61 -4.20
C LEU A 34 21.89 -4.57 -5.16
N PRO A 35 23.06 -5.10 -4.78
CA PRO A 35 24.24 -5.03 -5.62
C PRO A 35 24.03 -5.75 -6.97
N PRO A 36 24.65 -5.26 -8.05
CA PRO A 36 24.56 -5.91 -9.36
C PRO A 36 24.94 -7.40 -9.29
N LYS A 37 24.16 -8.25 -9.97
CA LYS A 37 24.37 -9.71 -10.04
C LYS A 37 24.16 -10.48 -8.72
N LYS A 38 23.71 -9.84 -7.65
CA LYS A 38 23.41 -10.50 -6.36
C LYS A 38 21.93 -10.83 -6.17
N TYR A 39 21.06 -10.29 -7.01
CA TYR A 39 19.63 -10.55 -6.98
C TYR A 39 19.17 -11.30 -8.24
N ARG A 40 18.08 -12.05 -8.09
CA ARG A 40 17.35 -12.67 -9.20
C ARG A 40 16.14 -11.80 -9.53
N VAL A 41 15.94 -11.51 -10.81
CA VAL A 41 14.73 -10.86 -11.32
C VAL A 41 13.75 -11.93 -11.78
N TYR A 42 12.48 -11.79 -11.38
CA TYR A 42 11.41 -12.67 -11.86
C TYR A 42 10.85 -12.15 -13.19
N ASN A 43 10.53 -13.06 -14.09
CA ASN A 43 9.83 -12.74 -15.34
C ASN A 43 8.31 -12.74 -15.12
N ASP A 44 7.56 -12.26 -16.12
CA ASP A 44 6.10 -12.12 -16.01
C ASP A 44 5.34 -13.43 -15.77
N TYR A 45 5.92 -14.58 -16.12
CA TYR A 45 5.30 -15.88 -15.89
C TYR A 45 5.51 -16.40 -14.46
N ALA A 46 6.53 -15.92 -13.77
CA ALA A 46 6.91 -16.37 -12.43
C ALA A 46 6.59 -15.35 -11.33
N ARG A 47 6.24 -14.10 -11.70
CA ARG A 47 5.88 -13.06 -10.75
C ARG A 47 4.56 -13.38 -10.07
N THR A 48 4.44 -13.00 -8.81
CA THR A 48 3.24 -13.21 -7.99
C THR A 48 2.57 -11.90 -7.57
N THR A 49 3.27 -10.78 -7.73
CA THR A 49 2.80 -9.45 -7.36
C THR A 49 2.42 -8.61 -8.59
N LEU A 50 1.86 -7.42 -8.35
CA LEU A 50 1.57 -6.41 -9.37
C LEU A 50 2.67 -5.34 -9.45
N CYS A 51 3.77 -5.49 -8.71
CA CYS A 51 4.88 -4.56 -8.72
C CYS A 51 5.60 -4.57 -10.09
N GLN A 52 6.17 -3.43 -10.47
CA GLN A 52 6.93 -3.32 -11.72
C GLN A 52 8.23 -4.13 -11.72
N ILE A 53 8.82 -4.31 -10.53
CA ILE A 53 10.08 -5.02 -10.32
C ILE A 53 9.87 -6.01 -9.17
N GLU A 54 9.96 -7.31 -9.47
CA GLU A 54 9.92 -8.39 -8.49
C GLU A 54 11.26 -9.10 -8.49
N VAL A 55 11.91 -9.12 -7.32
CA VAL A 55 13.28 -9.65 -7.16
C VAL A 55 13.42 -10.43 -5.86
N SER A 56 14.36 -11.36 -5.83
CA SER A 56 14.83 -12.03 -4.61
C SER A 56 16.33 -11.81 -4.44
N ILE A 57 16.77 -11.57 -3.20
CA ILE A 57 18.18 -11.41 -2.83
C ILE A 57 18.45 -12.18 -1.54
N ASP A 58 19.67 -12.68 -1.38
CA ASP A 58 20.12 -13.25 -0.10
C ASP A 58 20.32 -12.12 0.92
N VAL A 59 19.92 -12.34 2.18
CA VAL A 59 20.04 -11.32 3.24
C VAL A 59 21.48 -10.86 3.44
N ASN A 60 22.47 -11.73 3.22
CA ASN A 60 23.88 -11.38 3.38
C ASN A 60 24.42 -10.48 2.25
N ASP A 61 23.70 -10.41 1.12
CA ASP A 61 24.04 -9.57 -0.01
C ASP A 61 23.28 -8.23 -0.02
N LEU A 62 22.29 -8.05 0.87
CA LEU A 62 21.51 -6.82 1.00
C LEU A 62 22.33 -5.72 1.68
N ILE A 63 22.42 -4.55 1.06
CA ILE A 63 23.06 -3.38 1.66
C ILE A 63 21.97 -2.51 2.27
N VAL A 64 22.06 -2.26 3.58
CA VAL A 64 21.15 -1.37 4.31
C VAL A 64 21.86 -0.04 4.57
N HIS A 65 21.22 1.05 4.16
CA HIS A 65 21.77 2.40 4.35
C HIS A 65 21.18 3.05 5.59
N SER A 66 22.04 3.71 6.37
CA SER A 66 21.64 4.50 7.53
C SER A 66 20.94 5.79 7.06
N PRO A 67 19.84 6.24 7.70
CA PRO A 67 18.96 7.29 7.18
C PRO A 67 19.52 8.71 7.37
N GLU A 68 20.81 8.93 7.12
CA GLU A 68 21.45 10.22 7.17
C GLU A 68 21.92 10.69 5.78
N ALA A 69 22.23 11.98 5.69
CA ALA A 69 22.78 12.62 4.50
C ALA A 69 21.96 12.31 3.23
N GLU A 70 22.56 11.62 2.25
CA GLU A 70 21.90 11.32 0.97
C GLU A 70 20.74 10.31 1.09
N TRP A 71 20.77 9.46 2.11
CA TRP A 71 19.75 8.44 2.42
C TRP A 71 18.67 8.93 3.38
N GLY A 72 18.71 10.21 3.78
CA GLY A 72 17.63 10.86 4.53
C GLY A 72 16.44 11.32 3.66
N LYS A 73 16.52 11.14 2.34
CA LYS A 73 15.46 11.57 1.41
C LYS A 73 14.27 10.61 1.45
N VAL A 74 13.07 11.15 1.24
CA VAL A 74 11.85 10.35 1.09
C VAL A 74 11.64 10.03 -0.39
N ALA A 75 11.28 8.78 -0.68
CA ALA A 75 10.92 8.36 -2.04
C ALA A 75 9.66 9.12 -2.54
N PRO A 76 9.46 9.28 -3.85
CA PRO A 76 8.28 9.93 -4.40
C PRO A 76 7.04 9.01 -4.29
N LEU A 77 6.54 8.83 -3.07
CA LEU A 77 5.40 7.97 -2.76
C LEU A 77 4.13 8.54 -3.40
N ARG A 78 3.22 7.65 -3.83
CA ARG A 78 1.90 8.04 -4.32
C ARG A 78 0.89 7.90 -3.19
N THR A 79 0.29 9.02 -2.78
CA THR A 79 -0.77 9.05 -1.77
C THR A 79 -2.12 9.14 -2.47
N LEU A 80 -2.97 8.12 -2.27
CA LEU A 80 -4.37 8.13 -2.67
C LEU A 80 -5.23 8.56 -1.49
N SER A 81 -6.07 9.57 -1.68
CA SER A 81 -7.17 9.92 -0.79
C SER A 81 -8.48 9.71 -1.56
N PHE A 82 -9.44 9.07 -0.90
CA PHE A 82 -10.75 8.80 -1.49
C PHE A 82 -11.86 9.04 -0.49
N ASP A 83 -13.07 9.27 -1.02
CA ASP A 83 -14.31 9.45 -0.26
C ASP A 83 -15.48 8.82 -1.02
N ILE A 84 -16.50 8.36 -0.29
CA ILE A 84 -17.65 7.65 -0.86
C ILE A 84 -18.95 8.33 -0.48
N GLU A 85 -19.95 8.25 -1.37
CA GLU A 85 -21.30 8.74 -1.10
C GLU A 85 -22.33 7.65 -1.34
N CYS A 86 -23.33 7.56 -0.45
CA CYS A 86 -24.38 6.55 -0.49
C CYS A 86 -25.77 7.18 -0.65
N ALA A 87 -26.68 6.47 -1.31
CA ALA A 87 -28.08 6.88 -1.42
C ALA A 87 -28.92 6.29 -0.27
N GLY A 88 -28.97 7.00 0.86
CA GLY A 88 -29.68 6.54 2.07
C GLY A 88 -31.20 6.78 2.08
N ARG A 89 -31.92 5.96 2.86
CA ARG A 89 -33.34 6.15 3.16
C ARG A 89 -33.59 7.35 4.08
N PRO A 90 -34.67 8.14 3.89
CA PRO A 90 -34.91 9.36 4.68
C PRO A 90 -35.00 9.12 6.19
N GLY A 91 -34.20 9.85 6.96
CA GLY A 91 -34.18 9.77 8.43
C GLY A 91 -33.51 8.52 9.01
N ILE A 92 -32.88 7.71 8.16
CA ILE A 92 -32.18 6.48 8.54
C ILE A 92 -30.70 6.64 8.16
N PHE A 93 -29.80 6.25 9.06
CA PHE A 93 -28.37 6.23 8.74
C PHE A 93 -28.08 5.10 7.73
N PRO A 94 -27.22 5.30 6.71
CA PRO A 94 -26.99 4.29 5.68
C PRO A 94 -26.58 2.92 6.23
N GLU A 95 -27.21 1.87 5.70
CA GLU A 95 -26.92 0.47 5.98
C GLU A 95 -26.37 -0.20 4.71
N ALA A 96 -25.21 -0.85 4.82
CA ALA A 96 -24.51 -1.42 3.65
C ALA A 96 -25.31 -2.50 2.89
N SER A 97 -26.33 -3.11 3.50
CA SER A 97 -27.21 -4.08 2.84
C SER A 97 -28.36 -3.45 2.07
N GLU A 98 -28.68 -2.18 2.30
CA GLU A 98 -29.89 -1.52 1.81
C GLU A 98 -29.58 -0.27 0.98
N ASP A 99 -28.55 0.49 1.36
CA ASP A 99 -28.27 1.82 0.84
C ASP A 99 -26.99 1.78 -0.03
N PRO A 100 -27.11 1.85 -1.38
CA PRO A 100 -26.00 1.60 -2.30
C PRO A 100 -25.00 2.76 -2.34
N ILE A 101 -23.75 2.43 -2.64
CA ILE A 101 -22.72 3.42 -2.99
C ILE A 101 -23.03 3.97 -4.38
N ILE A 102 -23.11 5.30 -4.48
CA ILE A 102 -23.43 5.99 -5.74
C ILE A 102 -22.25 6.81 -6.28
N GLN A 103 -21.27 7.16 -5.46
CA GLN A 103 -20.07 7.86 -5.90
C GLN A 103 -18.82 7.42 -5.14
N ILE A 104 -17.67 7.41 -5.84
CA ILE A 104 -16.34 7.26 -5.24
C ILE A 104 -15.42 8.31 -5.88
N ALA A 105 -15.00 9.29 -5.08
CA ALA A 105 -14.08 10.32 -5.52
C ALA A 105 -12.64 9.96 -5.12
N ASN A 106 -11.67 10.18 -6.01
CA ASN A 106 -10.26 9.90 -5.75
C ASN A 106 -9.37 11.10 -6.11
N MET A 107 -8.36 11.31 -5.28
CA MET A 107 -7.24 12.18 -5.57
C MET A 107 -5.93 11.44 -5.32
N VAL A 108 -5.03 11.44 -6.31
CA VAL A 108 -3.67 10.89 -6.15
C VAL A 108 -2.66 12.01 -6.23
N LYS A 109 -1.79 12.05 -5.22
CA LYS A 109 -0.72 13.03 -5.09
C LYS A 109 0.64 12.33 -5.02
N LEU A 110 1.69 12.99 -5.50
CA LEU A 110 3.06 12.55 -5.32
C LEU A 110 3.67 13.25 -4.10
N GLU A 111 4.44 12.53 -3.28
CA GLU A 111 5.18 13.13 -2.18
C GLU A 111 6.09 14.27 -2.69
N GLY A 112 6.07 15.40 -1.99
CA GLY A 112 6.74 16.63 -2.39
C GLY A 112 6.05 17.47 -3.48
N SER A 113 4.97 17.00 -4.13
CA SER A 113 4.20 17.84 -5.05
C SER A 113 3.30 18.83 -4.30
N THR A 114 2.88 19.93 -4.95
CA THR A 114 1.88 20.85 -4.39
C THR A 114 0.46 20.38 -4.72
N GLU A 115 0.25 19.90 -5.94
CA GLU A 115 -1.06 19.51 -6.47
C GLU A 115 -1.16 17.99 -6.72
N PRO A 116 -2.35 17.39 -6.59
CA PRO A 116 -2.61 16.03 -7.05
C PRO A 116 -2.60 15.96 -8.58
N PHE A 117 -2.10 14.84 -9.10
CA PHE A 117 -1.96 14.59 -10.54
C PHE A 117 -3.06 13.68 -11.10
N ILE A 118 -3.84 13.04 -10.22
CA ILE A 118 -5.10 12.35 -10.59
C ILE A 118 -6.21 12.96 -9.76
N ARG A 119 -7.31 13.29 -10.42
CA ARG A 119 -8.58 13.72 -9.81
C ARG A 119 -9.68 13.05 -10.61
N ASN A 120 -10.36 12.08 -10.02
CA ASN A 120 -11.48 11.42 -10.70
C ASN A 120 -12.65 11.18 -9.74
N CYS A 121 -13.82 10.96 -10.30
CA CYS A 121 -15.00 10.55 -9.56
C CYS A 121 -15.76 9.51 -10.37
N PHE A 122 -15.92 8.33 -9.79
CA PHE A 122 -16.81 7.29 -10.29
C PHE A 122 -18.22 7.60 -9.82
N VAL A 123 -19.21 7.58 -10.71
CA VAL A 123 -20.60 7.94 -10.41
C VAL A 123 -21.54 6.92 -11.02
N VAL A 124 -22.52 6.44 -10.25
CA VAL A 124 -23.64 5.65 -10.79
C VAL A 124 -24.59 6.55 -11.57
N GLY A 125 -24.93 6.14 -12.79
CA GLY A 125 -25.74 6.90 -13.72
C GLY A 125 -24.95 7.98 -14.43
N THR A 126 -25.57 9.15 -14.65
CA THR A 126 -25.00 10.24 -15.43
C THR A 126 -24.61 11.42 -14.55
N CYS A 127 -23.52 12.09 -14.89
CA CYS A 127 -23.05 13.29 -14.18
C CYS A 127 -22.53 14.33 -15.16
N ALA A 128 -22.78 15.62 -14.87
CA ALA A 128 -22.25 16.70 -15.68
C ALA A 128 -20.71 16.74 -15.59
N HIS A 129 -20.07 17.26 -16.64
CA HIS A 129 -18.62 17.42 -16.66
C HIS A 129 -18.16 18.41 -15.57
N VAL A 130 -17.10 18.03 -14.84
CA VAL A 130 -16.46 18.87 -13.83
C VAL A 130 -15.06 19.23 -14.31
N VAL A 131 -14.77 20.53 -14.43
CA VAL A 131 -13.49 21.01 -14.94
C VAL A 131 -12.35 20.55 -14.03
N GLY A 132 -11.34 19.89 -14.62
CA GLY A 132 -10.16 19.43 -13.90
C GLY A 132 -10.31 18.09 -13.19
N SER A 133 -11.44 17.39 -13.37
CA SER A 133 -11.68 16.05 -12.84
C SER A 133 -12.22 15.13 -13.91
N ASP A 134 -11.72 13.90 -13.95
CA ASP A 134 -12.25 12.85 -14.83
C ASP A 134 -13.51 12.24 -14.18
N ILE A 135 -14.65 12.40 -14.84
CA ILE A 135 -15.92 11.83 -14.37
C ILE A 135 -16.19 10.51 -15.10
N ILE A 136 -16.23 9.43 -14.33
CA ILE A 136 -16.38 8.06 -14.84
C ILE A 136 -17.79 7.59 -14.51
N GLN A 137 -18.65 7.62 -15.53
CA GLN A 137 -20.05 7.23 -15.40
C GLN A 137 -20.20 5.71 -15.51
N CYS A 138 -20.79 5.10 -14.48
CA CYS A 138 -21.02 3.66 -14.37
C CYS A 138 -22.51 3.38 -14.44
N LYS A 139 -22.91 2.28 -15.08
CA LYS A 139 -24.32 1.92 -15.24
C LYS A 139 -24.99 1.59 -13.91
N ASP A 140 -24.29 0.87 -13.05
CA ASP A 140 -24.76 0.40 -11.75
C ASP A 140 -23.62 0.35 -10.73
N GLU A 141 -23.95 0.13 -9.46
CA GLU A 141 -22.99 0.04 -8.35
C GLU A 141 -21.97 -1.09 -8.59
N LYS A 142 -22.38 -2.20 -9.21
CA LYS A 142 -21.48 -3.32 -9.48
C LYS A 142 -20.39 -2.92 -10.46
N GLU A 143 -20.74 -2.23 -11.53
CA GLU A 143 -19.76 -1.68 -12.46
C GLU A 143 -18.84 -0.69 -11.74
N LEU A 144 -19.40 0.26 -10.98
CA LEU A 144 -18.64 1.24 -10.20
C LEU A 144 -17.58 0.59 -9.31
N LEU A 145 -17.96 -0.41 -8.50
CA LEU A 145 -17.04 -1.13 -7.62
C LEU A 145 -16.02 -1.99 -8.39
N THR A 146 -16.39 -2.48 -9.57
CA THR A 146 -15.46 -3.26 -10.40
C THR A 146 -14.36 -2.37 -10.96
N VAL A 147 -14.73 -1.22 -11.54
CA VAL A 147 -13.77 -0.34 -12.22
C VAL A 147 -12.96 0.55 -11.27
N SER A 148 -13.44 0.76 -10.03
CA SER A 148 -12.72 1.58 -9.05
C SER A 148 -11.64 0.81 -8.28
N PHE A 149 -11.75 -0.52 -8.18
CA PHE A 149 -10.87 -1.36 -7.35
C PHE A 149 -10.05 -2.40 -8.14
N PHE A 150 -10.43 -2.72 -9.38
CA PHE A 150 -9.73 -3.68 -10.24
C PHE A 150 -9.28 -3.04 -11.55
#